data_AF-A0A062V5A3-F1
#
_entry.id   AF-A0A062V5A3-F1
#
_cell.length_a   1.000
_cell.length_b   1.000
_cell.length_c   1.000
_cell.angle_alpha   90.00
_cell.angle_beta   90.00
_cell.angle_gamma   90.00
#
_symmetry.space_group_name_H-M   'P 1'
#
loop_
_entity.id
_entity.type
_entity.pdbx_description
1 polymer ?
#
loop_
_entity_poly.entity_id
_entity_poly.type
_entity_poly.pdbx_seq_one_letter_code
_entity_poly.pdbx_strand_id
1 'polypeptide(L)' 'MAILGTTKLTKGGKITLIKDVQERLNLKEGDIIVFETDDKGHVMIRKG' A
#
# COMPACT_ATOMS: atom_id res chain seq x y z
N MET A 1 4.82 12.45 -9.86
CA MET A 1 4.32 11.57 -8.79
C MET A 1 3.94 12.42 -7.59
N ALA A 2 2.81 12.14 -6.96
CA ALA A 2 2.43 12.77 -5.70
C ALA A 2 2.68 11.76 -4.56
N ILE A 3 3.28 12.21 -3.46
CA ILE A 3 3.46 11.41 -2.25
C ILE A 3 2.15 11.46 -1.47
N LEU A 4 1.53 10.30 -1.24
CA LEU A 4 0.28 10.20 -0.47
C LEU A 4 0.53 10.20 1.05
N GLY A 5 1.74 9.87 1.48
CA GLY A 5 2.19 9.88 2.87
C GLY A 5 3.42 9.00 3.06
N THR A 6 3.90 8.92 4.30
CA THR A 6 5.02 8.06 4.70
C THR A 6 4.65 7.26 5.94
N THR A 7 5.11 6.01 6.02
CA THR A 7 4.94 5.18 7.22
C THR A 7 6.26 4.50 7.57
N LYS A 8 6.41 4.15 8.84
CA LYS A 8 7.58 3.42 9.33
C LYS A 8 7.32 1.92 9.22
N LEU A 9 8.34 1.17 8.81
CA LEU A 9 8.33 -0.28 8.90
C LEU A 9 8.26 -0.71 10.37
N THR A 10 7.28 -1.55 10.70
CA THR A 10 7.08 -2.08 12.04
C THR A 10 7.57 -3.53 12.14
N LYS A 11 7.50 -4.12 13.34
CA LYS A 11 7.99 -5.47 13.62
C LYS A 11 7.33 -6.49 12.67
N GLY A 12 8.16 -7.37 12.10
CA GLY A 12 7.70 -8.39 11.15
C GLY A 12 7.46 -7.87 9.74
N GLY A 13 8.06 -6.73 9.38
CA GLY A 13 8.02 -6.21 8.00
C GLY A 13 6.68 -5.59 7.60
N LYS A 14 5.86 -5.19 8.58
CA LYS A 14 4.52 -4.65 8.34
C LYS A 14 4.56 -3.13 8.22
N ILE A 15 3.74 -2.58 7.33
CA ILE A 15 3.47 -1.14 7.23
C ILE A 15 2.00 -0.87 7.55
N THR A 16 1.73 0.29 8.13
CA THR A 16 0.36 0.80 8.24
C THR A 16 -0.07 1.30 6.86
N LEU A 17 -1.28 0.93 6.44
CA LEU A 17 -1.92 1.54 5.29
C LEU A 17 -2.55 2.87 5.73
N ILE A 18 -2.07 3.99 5.20
CA ILE A 18 -2.60 5.31 5.56
C ILE A 18 -4.03 5.48 5.03
N LYS A 19 -4.86 6.23 5.78
CA LYS A 19 -6.29 6.43 5.51
C LYS A 19 -6.54 6.85 4.05
N ASP A 20 -5.79 7.82 3.55
CA ASP A 20 -5.90 8.30 2.17
C ASP A 20 -5.71 7.21 1.13
N VAL A 21 -4.79 6.26 1.36
CA VAL A 21 -4.56 5.14 0.43
C VAL A 21 -5.67 4.09 0.57
N GLN A 22 -6.11 3.81 1.80
CA GLN A 22 -7.21 2.88 2.08
C GLN A 22 -8.51 3.34 1.40
N GLU A 23 -8.86 4.62 1.54
CA GLU A 23 -10.07 5.20 0.95
C GLU A 23 -9.99 5.21 -0.57
N ARG A 24 -8.85 5.59 -1.16
CA ARG A 24 -8.63 5.59 -2.61
C ARG A 24 -8.75 4.20 -3.23
N LEU A 25 -8.30 3.16 -2.52
CA LEU A 25 -8.37 1.77 -2.97
C LEU A 25 -9.68 1.07 -2.53
N ASN A 26 -10.57 1.76 -1.80
CA ASN A 26 -11.79 1.22 -1.22
C ASN A 26 -11.55 -0.12 -0.51
N LEU A 27 -10.56 -0.13 0.39
CA LEU A 27 -10.12 -1.31 1.14
C LEU A 27 -10.85 -1.44 2.48
N LYS A 28 -11.27 -2.66 2.79
CA LYS A 28 -11.84 -3.06 4.08
C LYS A 28 -11.06 -4.21 4.69
N GLU A 29 -11.28 -4.46 5.98
CA GLU A 29 -10.69 -5.60 6.67
C GLU A 29 -11.01 -6.92 5.92
N GLY A 30 -9.98 -7.75 5.75
CA GLY A 30 -10.07 -9.02 5.02
C GLY A 30 -9.86 -8.92 3.50
N ASP A 31 -9.80 -7.73 2.92
CA ASP A 31 -9.46 -7.58 1.49
C ASP A 31 -8.01 -8.02 1.22
N ILE A 32 -7.79 -8.61 0.04
CA ILE A 32 -6.46 -8.99 -0.43
C ILE A 32 -5.79 -7.77 -1.07
N ILE A 33 -4.53 -7.53 -0.72
CA ILE A 33 -3.69 -6.51 -1.36
C ILE A 33 -2.62 -7.22 -2.18
N VAL A 34 -2.54 -6.88 -3.47
CA VAL A 34 -1.52 -7.37 -4.38
C VAL A 34 -0.36 -6.39 -4.39
N PHE A 35 0.86 -6.91 -4.26
CA PHE A 35 2.10 -6.17 -4.42
C PHE A 35 2.70 -6.54 -5.77
N GLU A 36 2.96 -5.55 -6.60
CA GLU A 36 3.54 -5.74 -7.93
C GLU A 36 4.72 -4.77 -8.14
N THR A 37 5.60 -5.09 -9.08
CA THR A 37 6.75 -4.25 -9.44
C THR A 37 6.61 -3.80 -10.88
N ASP A 38 6.91 -2.52 -11.13
CA ASP A 38 7.03 -2.00 -12.48
C ASP A 38 8.42 -2.25 -13.07
N ASP A 39 8.61 -1.88 -14.33
CA ASP A 39 9.87 -1.97 -15.07
C ASP A 39 10.99 -1.09 -14.49
N LYS A 40 10.66 -0.13 -13.63
CA LYS A 40 11.58 0.79 -12.96
C LYS A 40 11.93 0.33 -11.54
N GLY A 41 11.38 -0.80 -11.09
CA GLY A 41 11.60 -1.34 -9.76
C GLY A 41 10.79 -0.66 -8.65
N HIS A 42 9.79 0.14 -8.99
CA HIS A 42 8.85 0.66 -7.99
C HIS A 42 7.89 -0.44 -7.54
N VAL A 43 7.68 -0.52 -6.24
CA VAL A 43 6.63 -1.39 -5.67
C VAL A 43 5.31 -0.64 -5.66
N MET A 44 4.32 -1.24 -6.31
CA MET A 44 2.94 -0.77 -6.36
C MET A 44 2.05 -1.69 -5.55
N ILE A 45 0.98 -1.12 -4.99
CA ILE A 45 -0.08 -1.90 -4.34
C ILE A 45 -1.42 -1.65 -5.03
N ARG A 46 -2.22 -2.70 -5.14
CA ARG A 46 -3.61 -2.61 -5.63
C ARG A 46 -4.50 -3.58 -4.88
N LYS A 47 -5.81 -3.33 -4.94
CA LYS A 47 -6.81 -4.28 -4.48
C LYS A 47 -6.77 -5.54 -5.35
N GLY A 48 -6.80 -6.69 -4.69
CA GLY A 48 -6.89 -8.03 -5.31
C GLY A 48 -8.30 -8.40 -5.70
#